data_AF-A0A9X2G3V6-F1
#
_entry.id   AF-A0A9X2G3V6-F1
#
_cell.length_a   1.000
_cell.length_b   1.000
_cell.length_c   1.000
_cell.angle_alpha   90.00
_cell.angle_beta   90.00
_cell.angle_gamma   90.00
#
_symmetry.space_group_name_H-M   'P 1'
#
loop_
_entity.id
_entity.type
_entity.pdbx_description
1 polymer ?
#
loop_
_entity_poly.entity_id
_entity_poly.type
_entity_poly.pdbx_seq_one_letter_code
_entity_poly.pdbx_strand_id
1 'polypeptide(L)'
;MPLDETTRQVNKRAVDALEEAEYRLNEANFNVLGAVQPLQDLSRYTNAHDAALEELRAVSARIGAAREDVSRRLTAESEDQ
;
A
#
# COMPACT_ATOMS: atom_id res chain seq x y z
N MET A 1 33.68 -16.15 -9.71
CA MET A 1 32.95 -15.06 -9.02
C MET A 1 31.46 -15.42 -8.90
N PRO A 2 31.06 -16.28 -7.94
CA PRO A 2 29.65 -16.69 -7.75
C PRO A 2 28.87 -15.82 -6.74
N LEU A 3 29.57 -15.06 -5.90
CA LEU A 3 28.95 -14.20 -4.87
C LEU A 3 28.19 -13.01 -5.48
N ASP A 4 28.75 -12.40 -6.53
CA ASP A 4 28.18 -11.21 -7.19
C ASP A 4 26.86 -11.52 -7.94
N GLU A 5 26.80 -12.66 -8.63
CA GLU A 5 25.60 -13.11 -9.34
C GLU A 5 24.47 -13.52 -8.38
N THR A 6 24.81 -14.11 -7.23
CA THR A 6 23.83 -14.47 -6.21
C THR A 6 23.22 -13.21 -5.58
N THR A 7 24.05 -12.21 -5.24
CA THR A 7 23.59 -10.93 -4.70
C THR A 7 22.70 -10.20 -5.70
N ARG A 8 23.08 -10.16 -6.98
CA ARG A 8 22.26 -9.55 -8.04
C ARG A 8 20.88 -10.20 -8.18
N GLN A 9 20.80 -11.54 -8.13
CA GLN A 9 19.51 -12.24 -8.19
C GLN A 9 18.62 -11.99 -6.97
N VAL A 10 19.22 -11.87 -5.78
CA VAL A 10 18.48 -11.55 -4.54
C VAL A 10 17.93 -10.12 -4.60
N ASN A 11 18.76 -9.14 -4.99
CA ASN A 11 18.32 -7.74 -5.12
C ASN A 11 17.22 -7.60 -6.16
N LYS A 12 17.32 -8.29 -7.30
CA LYS A 12 16.26 -8.31 -8.30
C LYS A 12 14.93 -8.83 -7.72
N ARG A 13 14.95 -9.95 -7.00
CA ARG A 13 13.75 -10.50 -6.37
C ARG A 13 13.18 -9.59 -5.29
N ALA A 14 14.03 -8.85 -4.58
CA ALA A 14 13.59 -7.87 -3.59
C ALA A 14 12.86 -6.71 -4.27
N VAL A 15 13.41 -6.17 -5.35
CA VAL A 15 12.77 -5.13 -6.18
C VAL A 15 11.44 -5.62 -6.75
N ASP A 16 11.42 -6.78 -7.41
CA ASP A 16 10.19 -7.37 -7.98
C ASP A 16 9.09 -7.54 -6.92
N ALA A 17 9.45 -7.95 -5.70
CA ALA A 17 8.51 -8.10 -4.59
C ALA A 17 7.99 -6.76 -4.05
N LEU A 18 8.84 -5.74 -4.02
CA LEU A 18 8.47 -4.38 -3.58
C LEU A 18 7.55 -3.69 -4.62
N GLU A 19 7.79 -3.88 -5.91
CA GLU A 19 6.92 -3.38 -6.98
C GLU A 19 5.51 -4.01 -6.92
N GLU A 20 5.43 -5.33 -6.76
CA GLU A 20 4.13 -6.01 -6.59
C GLU A 20 3.43 -5.53 -5.31
N ALA A 21 4.16 -5.36 -4.21
CA ALA A 21 3.59 -4.83 -2.97
C ALA A 21 3.02 -3.42 -3.14
N GLU A 22 3.74 -2.53 -3.84
CA GLU A 22 3.26 -1.18 -4.14
C GLU A 22 1.98 -1.21 -4.99
N TYR A 23 1.96 -2.03 -6.03
CA TYR A 23 0.79 -2.22 -6.88
C TYR A 23 -0.43 -2.68 -6.07
N ARG A 24 -0.28 -3.69 -5.23
CA ARG A 24 -1.36 -4.23 -4.38
C ARG A 24 -1.85 -3.24 -3.35
N LEU A 25 -0.95 -2.47 -2.74
CA LEU A 25 -1.32 -1.42 -1.81
C LEU A 25 -2.10 -0.30 -2.51
N ASN A 26 -1.76 0.03 -3.75
CA ASN A 26 -2.53 0.99 -4.53
C ASN A 26 -3.94 0.47 -4.85
N GLU A 27 -4.05 -0.80 -5.29
CA GLU A 27 -5.34 -1.48 -5.52
C GLU A 27 -6.21 -1.50 -4.25
N ALA A 28 -5.61 -1.84 -3.11
CA ALA A 28 -6.28 -1.82 -1.81
C ALA A 28 -6.78 -0.41 -1.44
N ASN A 29 -5.97 0.63 -1.69
CA ASN A 29 -6.39 2.01 -1.43
C ASN A 29 -7.59 2.41 -2.29
N PHE A 30 -7.58 2.08 -3.58
CA PHE A 30 -8.72 2.33 -4.47
C PHE A 30 -10.00 1.65 -3.97
N ASN A 31 -9.90 0.39 -3.56
CA ASN A 31 -11.05 -0.36 -3.04
C ASN A 31 -11.62 0.26 -1.75
N VAL A 32 -10.74 0.68 -0.82
CA VAL A 32 -11.16 1.34 0.42
C VAL A 32 -11.82 2.68 0.13
N LEU A 33 -11.25 3.49 -0.77
CA LEU A 33 -11.86 4.77 -1.19
C LEU A 33 -13.24 4.55 -1.82
N GLY A 34 -13.39 3.52 -2.64
CA GLY A 34 -14.68 3.12 -3.21
C GLY A 34 -15.71 2.71 -2.15
N ALA A 35 -15.28 2.10 -1.04
CA ALA A 35 -16.15 1.72 0.07
C ALA A 35 -16.51 2.90 1.00
N VAL A 36 -15.63 3.90 1.11
CA VAL A 36 -15.85 5.10 1.94
C VAL A 36 -16.99 5.96 1.40
N GLN A 37 -17.05 6.15 0.08
CA GLN A 37 -17.96 7.13 -0.53
C GLN A 37 -19.45 6.84 -0.25
N PRO A 38 -19.98 5.61 -0.41
CA PRO A 38 -21.37 5.31 -0.07
C PRO A 38 -21.69 5.53 1.41
N LEU A 39 -20.77 5.18 2.32
CA LEU A 39 -20.98 5.38 3.76
C LEU A 39 -20.95 6.87 4.13
N GLN A 40 -20.10 7.65 3.48
CA GLN A 40 -20.06 9.09 3.68
C GLN A 40 -21.31 9.80 3.17
N ASP A 41 -21.91 9.32 2.08
CA ASP A 41 -23.20 9.83 1.60
C ASP A 41 -24.34 9.45 2.55
N LEU A 42 -24.34 8.22 3.09
CA LEU A 42 -25.32 7.78 4.10
C LEU A 42 -25.19 8.52 5.43
N SER A 43 -23.97 8.90 5.84
CA SER A 43 -23.70 9.67 7.07
C SER A 43 -24.45 11.02 7.11
N ARG A 44 -24.83 11.56 5.95
CA ARG A 44 -25.67 12.78 5.87
C ARG A 44 -27.11 12.57 6.36
N TYR A 45 -27.60 11.34 6.33
CA TYR A 45 -28.97 10.98 6.66
C TYR A 45 -29.07 10.19 7.96
N THR A 46 -28.02 9.48 8.35
CA THR A 46 -27.96 8.66 9.57
C THR A 46 -26.53 8.49 10.07
N ASN A 47 -26.35 8.51 11.39
CA ASN A 47 -25.06 8.27 12.04
C ASN A 47 -24.76 6.77 12.28
N ALA A 48 -25.64 5.87 11.85
CA ALA A 48 -25.53 4.43 12.10
C ALA A 48 -24.25 3.79 11.54
N HIS A 49 -23.59 4.45 10.57
CA HIS A 49 -22.41 3.93 9.89
C HIS A 49 -21.13 4.72 10.20
N ASP A 50 -21.17 5.69 11.11
CA ASP A 50 -20.03 6.57 11.39
C ASP A 50 -18.81 5.79 11.92
N ALA A 51 -19.04 4.79 12.76
CA ALA A 51 -17.97 3.92 13.27
C ALA A 51 -17.27 3.15 12.13
N ALA A 52 -18.05 2.58 11.20
CA ALA A 52 -17.49 1.88 10.03
C ALA A 52 -16.75 2.85 9.09
N LEU A 53 -17.25 4.08 8.93
CA LEU A 53 -16.59 5.12 8.15
C LEU A 53 -15.25 5.54 8.78
N GLU A 54 -15.18 5.65 10.10
CA GLU A 54 -13.96 5.93 10.84
C GLU A 54 -12.93 4.81 10.68
N GLU A 55 -13.36 3.55 10.80
CA GLU A 55 -12.50 2.39 10.58
C GLU A 55 -11.92 2.36 9.15
N LEU A 56 -12.75 2.61 8.12
CA LEU A 56 -12.27 2.66 6.73
C LEU A 56 -11.27 3.78 6.50
N ARG A 57 -11.46 4.95 7.12
CA ARG A 57 -10.48 6.05 7.08
C ARG A 57 -9.17 5.66 7.74
N ALA A 58 -9.22 4.97 8.89
CA ALA A 58 -8.04 4.47 9.56
C ALA A 58 -7.30 3.41 8.70
N VAL A 59 -8.03 2.53 8.01
CA VAL A 59 -7.45 1.57 7.07
C VAL A 59 -6.78 2.28 5.90
N SER A 60 -7.43 3.28 5.30
CA SER A 60 -6.82 4.09 4.22
C SER A 60 -5.52 4.76 4.66
N ALA A 61 -5.49 5.34 5.87
CA ALA A 61 -4.26 5.92 6.43
C ALA A 61 -3.14 4.89 6.61
N ARG A 62 -3.45 3.68 7.10
CA ARG A 62 -2.47 2.59 7.24
C ARG A 62 -1.95 2.11 5.89
N ILE A 63 -2.80 2.03 4.88
CA ILE A 63 -2.38 1.69 3.51
C ILE A 63 -1.43 2.77 2.98
N GLY A 64 -1.74 4.05 3.18
CA GLY A 64 -0.86 5.16 2.81
C GLY A 64 0.52 5.05 3.45
N ALA A 65 0.58 4.83 4.76
CA ALA A 65 1.86 4.64 5.47
C ALA A 65 2.64 3.41 4.98
N ALA A 66 1.96 2.30 4.69
CA ALA A 66 2.60 1.11 4.14
C ALA A 66 3.17 1.38 2.72
N ARG A 67 2.47 2.16 1.90
CA ARG A 67 2.95 2.56 0.56
C ARG A 67 4.20 3.42 0.65
N GLU A 68 4.20 4.41 1.54
CA GLU A 68 5.39 5.25 1.76
C GLU A 68 6.58 4.42 2.22
N ASP A 69 6.37 3.43 3.08
CA ASP A 69 7.45 2.54 3.51
C ASP A 69 7.98 1.65 2.39
N VAL A 70 7.08 1.04 1.60
CA VAL A 70 7.45 0.22 0.44
C VAL A 70 8.17 1.05 -0.62
N SER A 71 7.67 2.26 -0.92
CA SER A 71 8.29 3.17 -1.88
C SER A 71 9.70 3.59 -1.45
N ARG A 72 9.90 3.94 -0.17
CA ARG A 72 11.24 4.24 0.36
C ARG A 72 12.20 3.06 0.24
N ARG A 73 11.74 1.84 0.52
CA ARG A 73 12.56 0.63 0.38
C ARG A 73 12.86 0.33 -1.08
N LEU A 74 11.89 0.50 -1.97
CA LEU A 74 12.08 0.32 -3.40
C LEU A 74 13.13 1.28 -3.94
N THR A 75 13.11 2.55 -3.53
CA THR A 75 14.14 3.52 -3.89
C THR A 75 15.51 3.07 -3.39
N ALA A 76 15.64 2.69 -2.11
CA ALA A 76 16.92 2.23 -1.56
C ALA A 76 17.48 1.00 -2.30
N GLU A 77 16.65 -0.02 -2.51
CA GLU A 77 17.05 -1.25 -3.22
C GLU A 77 17.32 -1.02 -4.71
N SER A 78 16.78 0.05 -5.31
CA SER A 78 17.04 0.41 -6.73
C SER A 78 18.27 1.28 -6.90
N GLU A 79 18.63 2.10 -5.91
CA GLU A 79 19.86 2.92 -5.90
C GLU A 79 21.11 2.08 -5.59
N ASP A 80 20.96 0.95 -4.89
CA ASP A 80 22.02 0.00 -4.54
C ASP A 80 22.36 -1.02 -5.67
N GLN A 81 21.72 -0.94 -6.85
CA GLN A 81 22.01 -1.76 -8.04
C GLN A 81 22.99 -1.10 -9.03
#